data_AF-A0A139WY61-F1
#
_entry.id   AF-A0A139WY61-F1
#
_cell.length_a   1.000
_cell.length_b   1.000
_cell.length_c   1.000
_cell.angle_alpha   90.00
_cell.angle_beta   90.00
_cell.angle_gamma   90.00
#
_symmetry.space_group_name_H-M   'P 1'
#
loop_
_entity.id
_entity.type
_entity.pdbx_description
1 polymer ?
#
loop_
_entity_poly.entity_id
_entity_poly.type
_entity_poly.pdbx_seq_one_letter_code
_entity_poly.pdbx_strand_id
1 'polypeptide(L)'
;MIDKSTIKFAFVTVLAIAINTSDEKNSMASNPKSKLPSLQEIAALPPVPSRGTPNGQRTPGGTRTPDGKIDGKIGACKPTDKLLTALVPEDAKGLTTVEHPVFWFYIPYAPKEVHSVEFSLHDQQETTTIYRIPLQLTKTPGIYSISLPPNSEKALKLNEPYHWYFKLNCDPQEKLENDIVLDGWVTRVQPNTSQIIWYDKLTDLSKRLFSNPKNSQVKKDWEEFLKSVGLEGLAQVPVVN
;
A
#
# COMPACT_ATOMS: atom_id res chain seq x y z
N MET A 1 -26.93 -64.75 -49.36
CA MET A 1 -26.81 -64.72 -47.88
C MET A 1 -27.43 -63.40 -47.40
N ILE A 2 -28.70 -63.44 -46.99
CA ILE A 2 -29.21 -63.13 -45.61
C ILE A 2 -29.01 -61.64 -45.29
N ASP A 3 -29.99 -60.75 -45.52
CA ASP A 3 -31.20 -60.44 -44.73
C ASP A 3 -30.97 -59.37 -43.63
N LYS A 4 -32.05 -58.61 -43.35
CA LYS A 4 -32.40 -57.81 -42.17
C LYS A 4 -32.09 -56.32 -42.29
N SER A 5 -32.94 -55.38 -41.86
CA SER A 5 -34.28 -55.43 -41.26
C SER A 5 -34.69 -53.96 -41.09
N THR A 6 -35.97 -53.69 -41.35
CA THR A 6 -36.80 -52.62 -40.77
C THR A 6 -36.33 -52.16 -39.38
N ILE A 7 -36.15 -50.84 -39.20
CA ILE A 7 -36.22 -50.20 -37.88
C ILE A 7 -37.28 -49.10 -37.95
N LYS A 8 -38.34 -49.34 -37.18
CA LYS A 8 -39.47 -48.43 -36.97
C LYS A 8 -39.01 -47.29 -36.06
N PHE A 9 -39.25 -46.05 -36.45
CA PHE A 9 -39.14 -44.89 -35.56
C PHE A 9 -40.29 -44.94 -34.54
N ALA A 10 -39.99 -45.33 -33.31
CA ALA A 10 -40.89 -45.18 -32.18
C ALA A 10 -40.73 -43.76 -31.60
N PHE A 11 -41.80 -42.98 -31.68
CA PHE A 11 -41.95 -41.73 -30.95
C PHE A 11 -41.95 -42.04 -29.45
N VAL A 12 -40.92 -41.58 -28.73
CA VAL A 12 -40.97 -41.46 -27.27
C VAL A 12 -41.13 -39.97 -26.95
N THR A 13 -42.38 -39.58 -26.72
CA THR A 13 -42.75 -38.36 -26.02
C THR A 13 -42.28 -38.49 -24.57
N VAL A 14 -41.26 -37.71 -24.18
CA VAL A 14 -41.00 -37.40 -22.77
C VAL A 14 -41.27 -35.93 -22.53
N LEU A 15 -42.14 -35.75 -21.53
CA LEU A 15 -42.79 -34.57 -21.00
C LEU A 15 -41.80 -33.43 -20.68
N ALA A 16 -42.11 -32.23 -21.17
CA ALA A 16 -41.39 -31.01 -20.82
C ALA A 16 -41.55 -30.70 -19.33
N ILE A 17 -40.44 -30.66 -18.59
CA ILE A 17 -40.41 -30.11 -17.24
C ILE A 17 -40.29 -28.58 -17.38
N ALA A 18 -41.39 -27.89 -17.10
CA ALA A 18 -41.39 -26.44 -16.94
C ALA A 18 -40.63 -26.07 -15.66
N ILE A 19 -39.44 -25.50 -15.79
CA ILE A 19 -38.73 -24.87 -14.68
C ILE A 19 -39.10 -23.39 -14.73
N ASN A 20 -39.94 -22.95 -13.79
CA ASN A 20 -40.26 -21.56 -13.56
C ASN A 20 -38.97 -20.81 -13.17
N THR A 21 -38.42 -20.00 -14.07
CA THR A 21 -37.43 -18.98 -13.68
C THR A 21 -38.20 -17.82 -13.07
N SER A 22 -38.27 -17.80 -11.75
CA SER A 22 -38.65 -16.59 -11.01
C SER A 22 -37.64 -15.49 -11.31
N ASP A 23 -38.12 -14.42 -11.92
CA ASP A 23 -37.46 -13.13 -12.04
C ASP A 23 -37.06 -12.61 -10.66
N GLU A 24 -35.82 -12.86 -10.24
CA GLU A 24 -35.19 -12.10 -9.17
C GLU A 24 -34.55 -10.86 -9.80
N LYS A 25 -35.33 -9.78 -9.87
CA LYS A 25 -34.83 -8.42 -10.06
C LYS A 25 -33.83 -8.12 -8.96
N ASN A 26 -32.55 -8.41 -9.20
CA ASN A 26 -31.50 -8.00 -8.30
C ASN A 26 -31.27 -6.50 -8.49
N SER A 27 -31.92 -5.73 -7.62
CA SER A 27 -31.76 -4.28 -7.48
C SER A 27 -30.28 -3.95 -7.25
N MET A 28 -29.66 -3.32 -8.24
CA MET A 28 -28.45 -2.51 -8.04
C MET A 28 -28.77 -1.40 -7.03
N ALA A 29 -28.61 -1.69 -5.75
CA ALA A 29 -28.41 -0.65 -4.76
C ALA A 29 -27.05 -0.02 -5.04
N SER A 30 -27.07 1.15 -5.66
CA SER A 30 -25.92 2.02 -5.81
C SER A 30 -25.28 2.25 -4.44
N ASN A 31 -24.10 1.70 -4.21
CA ASN A 31 -23.31 1.98 -3.02
C ASN A 31 -23.02 3.49 -3.02
N PRO A 32 -23.49 4.27 -2.02
CA PRO A 32 -23.27 5.71 -2.02
C PRO A 32 -21.76 5.95 -1.94
N LYS A 33 -21.23 6.73 -2.87
CA LYS A 33 -19.84 7.23 -2.87
C LYS A 33 -19.51 7.66 -1.44
N SER A 34 -18.67 6.89 -0.74
CA SER A 34 -18.26 7.23 0.62
C SER A 34 -17.50 8.55 0.55
N LYS A 35 -18.17 9.61 0.99
CA LYS A 35 -17.61 10.94 1.09
C LYS A 35 -16.38 10.84 2.00
N LEU A 36 -15.26 11.42 1.57
CA LEU A 36 -14.05 11.48 2.38
C LEU A 36 -14.42 12.14 3.73
N PRO A 37 -14.10 11.52 4.89
CA PRO A 37 -14.26 12.17 6.18
C PRO A 37 -13.50 13.49 6.15
N SER A 38 -14.11 14.55 6.67
CA SER A 38 -13.47 15.85 6.72
C SER A 38 -12.18 15.81 7.55
N LEU A 39 -11.24 16.72 7.30
CA LEU A 39 -10.02 16.86 8.12
C LEU A 39 -10.32 16.99 9.63
N GLN A 40 -11.50 17.55 9.97
CA GLN A 40 -11.98 17.66 11.34
C GLN A 40 -12.44 16.32 11.92
N GLU A 41 -13.04 15.43 11.12
CA GLU A 41 -13.36 14.06 11.51
C GLU A 41 -12.11 13.20 11.69
N ILE A 42 -11.11 13.37 10.83
CA ILE A 42 -9.81 12.67 10.90
C ILE A 42 -9.07 13.07 12.20
N ALA A 43 -9.04 14.36 12.51
CA ALA A 43 -8.42 14.87 13.75
C ALA A 43 -9.19 14.50 15.04
N ALA A 44 -10.46 14.09 14.93
CA ALA A 44 -11.31 13.76 16.08
C ALA A 44 -11.25 12.27 16.48
N LEU A 45 -10.63 11.40 15.67
CA LEU A 45 -10.53 9.98 16.01
C LEU A 45 -9.43 9.75 17.06
N PRO A 46 -9.67 8.90 18.07
CA PRO A 46 -8.69 8.65 19.11
C PRO A 46 -7.42 8.01 18.51
N PRO A 47 -6.22 8.44 18.93
CA PRO A 47 -4.99 7.79 18.51
C PRO A 47 -5.01 6.31 18.93
N VAL A 48 -4.37 5.46 18.13
CA VAL A 48 -4.25 4.03 18.45
C VAL A 48 -3.67 3.89 19.86
N PRO A 49 -4.27 3.08 20.76
CA PRO A 49 -3.73 2.87 22.10
C PRO A 49 -2.24 2.49 22.00
N SER A 50 -1.37 3.27 22.63
CA SER A 50 0.06 3.00 22.61
C SER A 50 0.35 1.68 23.30
N ARG A 51 0.59 0.61 22.52
CA ARG A 51 0.91 -0.73 23.03
C ARG A 51 2.40 -0.89 23.41
N GLY A 52 3.06 0.21 23.78
CA GLY A 52 4.48 0.22 24.11
C GLY A 52 5.43 0.12 22.92
N THR A 53 4.96 0.20 21.67
CA THR A 53 5.86 0.30 20.50
C THR A 53 6.39 1.73 20.36
N PRO A 54 7.69 1.90 20.09
CA PRO A 54 8.25 3.22 19.80
C PRO A 54 7.64 3.80 18.52
N ASN A 55 7.74 5.11 18.34
CA ASN A 55 7.40 5.72 17.06
C ASN A 55 8.41 5.29 16.00
N GLY A 56 7.95 5.14 14.76
CA GLY A 56 8.83 4.80 13.65
C GLY A 56 9.39 6.05 12.96
N GLN A 57 10.37 5.83 12.09
CA GLN A 57 11.05 6.88 11.36
C GLN A 57 10.58 6.98 9.90
N ARG A 58 9.56 7.81 9.64
CA ARG A 58 9.02 8.01 8.28
C ARG A 58 9.90 8.85 7.34
N THR A 59 10.89 9.57 7.86
CA THR A 59 11.92 10.31 7.11
C THR A 59 13.29 10.07 7.73
N PRO A 60 14.39 10.05 6.97
CA PRO A 60 15.69 9.62 7.47
C PRO A 60 16.19 10.43 8.67
N GLY A 61 16.89 9.75 9.58
CA GLY A 61 17.49 10.37 10.76
C GLY A 61 18.76 11.14 10.46
N GLY A 62 19.00 12.20 11.23
CA GLY A 62 20.18 13.05 11.14
C GLY A 62 19.97 14.30 10.28
N THR A 63 20.58 15.40 10.71
CA THR A 63 20.62 16.66 9.96
C THR A 63 21.43 16.44 8.68
N ARG A 64 20.77 16.05 7.59
CA ARG A 64 21.37 16.13 6.27
C ARG A 64 21.47 17.60 5.92
N THR A 65 22.67 18.15 6.03
CA THR A 65 22.94 19.50 5.57
C THR A 65 22.66 19.57 4.06
N PRO A 66 22.22 20.72 3.53
CA PRO A 66 21.95 20.87 2.10
C PRO A 66 23.12 20.50 1.18
N ASP A 67 24.35 20.48 1.70
CA ASP A 67 25.56 20.05 0.99
C ASP A 67 25.83 18.52 1.04
N GLY A 68 24.91 17.74 1.61
CA GLY A 68 24.96 16.27 1.59
C GLY A 68 26.06 15.68 2.44
N LYS A 69 26.61 16.41 3.40
CA LYS A 69 27.71 15.93 4.23
C LYS A 69 27.18 15.26 5.49
N ILE A 70 27.68 14.07 5.75
CA ILE A 70 27.66 13.44 7.07
C ILE A 70 29.10 13.54 7.57
N ASP A 71 29.34 14.33 8.62
CA ASP A 71 30.68 14.48 9.23
C ASP A 71 31.82 14.80 8.25
N GLY A 72 31.57 15.66 7.26
CA GLY A 72 32.58 16.03 6.26
C GLY A 72 32.81 15.00 5.15
N LYS A 73 32.12 13.87 5.17
CA LYS A 73 32.04 12.91 4.04
C LYS A 73 30.79 13.19 3.22
N ILE A 74 30.91 13.14 1.89
CA ILE A 74 29.74 13.12 1.00
C ILE A 74 28.93 11.88 1.39
N GLY A 75 27.71 12.08 1.90
CA GLY A 75 26.75 10.99 2.12
C GLY A 75 26.56 10.26 0.79
N ALA A 76 26.48 8.93 0.82
CA ALA A 76 26.47 8.13 -0.39
C ALA A 76 25.41 8.56 -1.42
N CYS A 77 24.26 9.04 -0.95
CA CYS A 77 23.22 9.60 -1.78
C CYS A 77 23.39 11.11 -1.98
N LYS A 78 23.19 11.57 -3.22
CA LYS A 78 23.23 13.00 -3.55
C LYS A 78 22.10 13.77 -2.83
N PRO A 79 22.32 15.05 -2.49
CA PRO A 79 21.24 15.91 -2.00
C PRO A 79 20.07 15.99 -2.98
N THR A 80 18.86 16.10 -2.44
CA THR A 80 17.60 16.22 -3.20
C THR A 80 16.69 17.27 -2.55
N ASP A 81 15.83 17.93 -3.34
CA ASP A 81 14.91 18.97 -2.84
C ASP A 81 13.84 18.44 -1.89
N LYS A 82 13.56 17.13 -1.95
CA LYS A 82 12.60 16.44 -1.11
C LYS A 82 13.24 15.17 -0.57
N LEU A 83 13.01 14.87 0.70
CA LEU A 83 13.59 13.70 1.35
C LEU A 83 12.87 12.42 0.94
N LEU A 84 13.60 11.30 0.92
CA LEU A 84 13.00 9.96 0.94
C LEU A 84 11.99 9.91 2.09
N THR A 85 10.75 9.51 1.82
CA THR A 85 9.66 9.63 2.80
C THR A 85 8.70 8.47 2.70
N ALA A 86 8.35 7.85 3.82
CA ALA A 86 7.25 6.88 3.91
C ALA A 86 5.92 7.64 4.04
N LEU A 87 4.92 7.27 3.24
CA LEU A 87 3.58 7.87 3.29
C LEU A 87 2.77 7.19 4.39
N VAL A 88 3.11 7.50 5.63
CA VAL A 88 2.50 6.95 6.85
C VAL A 88 2.05 8.07 7.81
N PRO A 89 1.24 7.76 8.84
CA PRO A 89 0.89 8.72 9.88
C PRO A 89 2.15 9.32 10.53
N GLU A 90 1.97 10.42 11.26
CA GLU A 90 3.09 11.18 11.84
C GLU A 90 3.96 10.34 12.79
N ASP A 91 3.36 9.45 13.57
CA ASP A 91 4.04 8.51 14.46
C ASP A 91 4.55 7.23 13.76
N ALA A 92 4.34 7.15 12.44
CA ALA A 92 4.59 6.00 11.58
C ALA A 92 3.84 4.73 12.00
N LYS A 93 2.70 4.85 12.70
CA LYS A 93 1.87 3.70 13.13
C LYS A 93 0.56 3.69 12.35
N GLY A 94 0.51 2.89 11.28
CA GLY A 94 -0.67 2.76 10.43
C GLY A 94 -1.54 1.54 10.72
N LEU A 95 -2.82 1.62 10.37
CA LEU A 95 -3.78 0.51 10.44
C LEU A 95 -4.18 0.05 9.04
N THR A 96 -4.49 -1.25 8.92
CA THR A 96 -5.03 -1.89 7.71
C THR A 96 -6.20 -2.80 8.09
N THR A 97 -7.18 -2.99 7.22
CA THR A 97 -8.18 -4.07 7.40
C THR A 97 -7.87 -5.31 6.58
N VAL A 98 -7.03 -5.17 5.56
CA VAL A 98 -6.65 -6.25 4.65
C VAL A 98 -5.46 -7.06 5.19
N GLU A 99 -5.43 -8.36 4.89
CA GLU A 99 -4.32 -9.26 5.30
C GLU A 99 -3.02 -8.99 4.53
N HIS A 100 -3.12 -8.35 3.36
CA HIS A 100 -2.01 -8.07 2.46
C HIS A 100 -2.01 -6.57 2.09
N PRO A 101 -1.52 -5.69 2.98
CA PRO A 101 -1.49 -4.25 2.73
C PRO A 101 -0.51 -3.85 1.63
N VAL A 102 -0.64 -2.61 1.18
CA VAL A 102 0.29 -1.94 0.27
C VAL A 102 1.00 -0.82 1.03
N PHE A 103 2.32 -0.79 0.95
CA PHE A 103 3.18 0.24 1.52
C PHE A 103 3.58 1.25 0.45
N TRP A 104 3.73 2.51 0.83
CA TRP A 104 3.90 3.62 -0.11
C TRP A 104 5.06 4.52 0.33
N PHE A 105 5.98 4.78 -0.60
CA PHE A 105 7.20 5.54 -0.34
C PHE A 105 7.45 6.56 -1.45
N TYR A 106 7.73 7.80 -1.10
CA TYR A 106 8.30 8.75 -2.03
C TYR A 106 9.81 8.55 -2.14
N ILE A 107 10.29 8.25 -3.35
CA ILE A 107 11.70 8.06 -3.68
C ILE A 107 12.19 9.25 -4.51
N PRO A 108 13.15 10.06 -4.02
CA PRO A 108 13.59 11.28 -4.69
C PRO A 108 14.74 11.06 -5.70
N TYR A 109 15.23 9.83 -5.85
CA TYR A 109 16.41 9.50 -6.65
C TYR A 109 16.02 8.87 -8.00
N ALA A 110 16.78 9.15 -9.05
CA ALA A 110 16.64 8.42 -10.31
C ALA A 110 17.18 6.98 -10.16
N PRO A 111 16.70 5.99 -10.93
CA PRO A 111 17.14 4.59 -10.80
C PRO A 111 18.66 4.40 -10.85
N LYS A 112 19.33 5.12 -11.75
CA LYS A 112 20.80 5.06 -11.92
C LYS A 112 21.61 5.62 -10.75
N GLU A 113 20.96 6.31 -9.81
CA GLU A 113 21.60 6.93 -8.64
C GLU A 113 21.45 6.06 -7.39
N VAL A 114 20.71 4.97 -7.50
CA VAL A 114 20.43 4.05 -6.41
C VAL A 114 21.12 2.73 -6.74
N HIS A 115 21.90 2.23 -5.80
CA HIS A 115 22.57 0.94 -5.93
C HIS A 115 21.64 -0.20 -5.53
N SER A 116 20.98 -0.08 -4.38
CA SER A 116 20.05 -1.09 -3.89
C SER A 116 18.89 -0.49 -3.09
N VAL A 117 17.77 -1.21 -3.12
CA VAL A 117 16.59 -0.92 -2.29
C VAL A 117 16.05 -2.24 -1.77
N GLU A 118 15.74 -2.30 -0.47
CA GLU A 118 15.12 -3.45 0.17
C GLU A 118 13.91 -3.00 0.99
N PHE A 119 12.83 -3.76 0.89
CA PHE A 119 11.73 -3.72 1.85
C PHE A 119 11.74 -4.99 2.70
N SER A 120 11.53 -4.85 4.00
CA SER A 120 11.33 -5.98 4.89
C SER A 120 10.22 -5.72 5.91
N LEU A 121 9.56 -6.78 6.33
CA LEU A 121 8.48 -6.79 7.32
C LEU A 121 8.77 -7.90 8.33
N HIS A 122 8.71 -7.54 9.61
CA HIS A 122 9.04 -8.40 10.74
C HIS A 122 7.87 -8.46 11.73
N ASP A 123 7.87 -9.49 12.57
CA ASP A 123 6.96 -9.56 13.72
C ASP A 123 7.26 -8.44 14.73
N GLN A 124 6.40 -8.31 15.74
CA GLN A 124 6.53 -7.26 16.75
C GLN A 124 7.86 -7.31 17.51
N GLN A 125 8.40 -8.52 17.72
CA GLN A 125 9.64 -8.75 18.47
C GLN A 125 10.89 -8.71 17.59
N GLU A 126 10.74 -8.51 16.27
CA GLU A 126 11.81 -8.59 15.27
C GLU A 126 12.58 -9.93 15.27
N THR A 127 11.94 -10.99 15.75
CA THR A 127 12.50 -12.35 15.78
C THR A 127 12.24 -13.11 14.50
N THR A 128 11.19 -12.74 13.76
CA THR A 128 10.79 -13.40 12.51
C THR A 128 10.68 -12.37 11.40
N THR A 129 11.37 -12.61 10.28
CA THR A 129 11.13 -11.86 9.04
C THR A 129 9.99 -12.50 8.26
N ILE A 130 8.85 -11.81 8.19
CA ILE A 130 7.65 -12.28 7.48
C ILE A 130 7.89 -12.12 5.99
N TYR A 131 8.42 -10.98 5.56
CA TYR A 131 8.67 -10.69 4.15
C TYR A 131 9.94 -9.86 3.99
N ARG A 132 10.71 -10.15 2.94
CA ARG A 132 11.88 -9.35 2.54
C ARG A 132 12.03 -9.45 1.03
N ILE A 133 12.19 -8.31 0.36
CA ILE A 133 12.42 -8.26 -1.08
C ILE A 133 13.40 -7.15 -1.47
N PRO A 134 14.32 -7.42 -2.42
CA PRO A 134 14.98 -6.36 -3.16
C PRO A 134 13.99 -5.73 -4.16
N LEU A 135 14.11 -4.42 -4.38
CA LEU A 135 13.30 -3.68 -5.36
C LEU A 135 14.19 -3.19 -6.50
N GLN A 136 13.67 -3.29 -7.72
CA GLN A 136 14.28 -2.70 -8.91
C GLN A 136 13.51 -1.44 -9.30
N LEU A 137 14.14 -0.28 -9.14
CA LEU A 137 13.53 0.99 -9.49
C LEU A 137 13.56 1.20 -11.01
N THR A 138 12.42 1.54 -11.62
CA THR A 138 12.34 1.80 -13.07
C THR A 138 11.77 3.18 -13.40
N LYS A 139 10.96 3.75 -12.53
CA LYS A 139 10.21 5.00 -12.78
C LYS A 139 10.29 5.98 -11.61
N THR A 140 11.51 6.27 -11.12
CA THR A 140 11.73 7.27 -10.07
C THR A 140 12.50 8.48 -10.62
N PRO A 141 12.41 9.68 -10.03
CA PRO A 141 11.74 10.04 -8.76
C PRO A 141 10.21 9.93 -8.78
N GLY A 142 9.58 9.49 -7.69
CA GLY A 142 8.12 9.33 -7.60
C GLY A 142 7.63 8.59 -6.36
N ILE A 143 6.30 8.51 -6.18
CA ILE A 143 5.65 7.71 -5.13
C ILE A 143 5.51 6.27 -5.60
N TYR A 144 6.30 5.38 -5.01
CA TYR A 144 6.39 3.96 -5.33
C TYR A 144 5.56 3.11 -4.35
N SER A 145 4.99 2.01 -4.86
CA SER A 145 4.16 1.10 -4.06
C SER A 145 4.80 -0.28 -3.91
N ILE A 146 4.58 -0.91 -2.75
CA ILE A 146 5.05 -2.27 -2.47
C ILE A 146 3.88 -3.05 -1.89
N SER A 147 3.46 -4.11 -2.58
CA SER A 147 2.35 -4.95 -2.15
C SER A 147 2.87 -6.17 -1.40
N LEU A 148 2.28 -6.47 -0.24
CA LEU A 148 2.54 -7.74 0.43
C LEU A 148 1.97 -8.89 -0.42
N PRO A 149 2.71 -9.99 -0.64
CA PRO A 149 2.25 -11.07 -1.51
C PRO A 149 0.98 -11.72 -0.97
N PRO A 150 0.04 -12.16 -1.83
CA PRO A 150 -1.28 -12.63 -1.44
C PRO A 150 -1.29 -14.08 -0.91
N ASN A 151 -0.14 -14.67 -0.59
CA ASN A 151 -0.06 -16.02 -0.05
C ASN A 151 -0.20 -16.01 1.47
N SER A 152 -0.87 -17.04 2.01
CA SER A 152 -1.23 -17.15 3.43
C SER A 152 -0.05 -17.00 4.41
N GLU A 153 1.14 -17.44 4.02
CA GLU A 153 2.37 -17.32 4.84
C GLU A 153 2.80 -15.86 5.09
N LYS A 154 2.32 -14.92 4.28
CA LYS A 154 2.61 -13.48 4.39
C LYS A 154 1.40 -12.69 4.90
N ALA A 155 0.29 -13.34 5.21
CA ALA A 155 -0.91 -12.67 5.69
C ALA A 155 -0.70 -12.12 7.11
N LEU A 156 -1.08 -10.87 7.32
CA LEU A 156 -1.06 -10.26 8.65
C LEU A 156 -2.18 -10.82 9.52
N LYS A 157 -1.85 -11.21 10.75
CA LYS A 157 -2.84 -11.64 11.74
C LYS A 157 -3.55 -10.42 12.34
N LEU A 158 -4.81 -10.63 12.70
CA LEU A 158 -5.62 -9.60 13.36
C LEU A 158 -5.03 -9.20 14.71
N ASN A 159 -5.00 -7.89 14.95
CA ASN A 159 -4.55 -7.24 16.17
C ASN A 159 -3.09 -7.50 16.55
N GLU A 160 -2.26 -7.97 15.61
CA GLU A 160 -0.82 -8.07 15.77
C GLU A 160 -0.12 -6.90 15.06
N PRO A 161 0.78 -6.17 15.72
CA PRO A 161 1.62 -5.17 15.08
C PRO A 161 2.83 -5.84 14.40
N TYR A 162 3.20 -5.32 13.24
CA TYR A 162 4.36 -5.74 12.46
C TYR A 162 5.24 -4.52 12.17
N HIS A 163 6.55 -4.71 12.25
CA HIS A 163 7.54 -3.65 12.03
C HIS A 163 8.11 -3.77 10.63
N TRP A 164 7.99 -2.73 9.81
CA TRP A 164 8.58 -2.72 8.47
C TRP A 164 9.79 -1.81 8.42
N TYR A 165 10.72 -2.14 7.53
CA TYR A 165 11.86 -1.31 7.17
C TYR A 165 11.91 -1.14 5.66
N PHE A 166 12.26 0.07 5.24
CA PHE A 166 12.62 0.40 3.87
C PHE A 166 14.05 0.94 3.87
N LYS A 167 14.96 0.22 3.21
CA LYS A 167 16.37 0.56 3.12
C LYS A 167 16.72 0.95 1.70
N LEU A 168 17.46 2.05 1.55
CA LEU A 168 17.95 2.52 0.26
C LEU A 168 19.43 2.86 0.38
N ASN A 169 20.23 2.33 -0.53
CA ASN A 169 21.67 2.58 -0.59
C ASN A 169 22.05 3.14 -1.97
N CYS A 170 22.86 4.20 -2.00
CA CYS A 170 23.40 4.78 -3.23
C CYS A 170 24.89 4.47 -3.44
N ASP A 171 25.56 3.87 -2.45
CA ASP A 171 26.97 3.47 -2.51
C ASP A 171 27.12 2.13 -3.22
N PRO A 172 27.84 2.07 -4.36
CA PRO A 172 28.11 0.82 -5.05
C PRO A 172 29.00 -0.15 -4.25
N GLN A 173 29.62 0.30 -3.16
CA GLN A 173 30.41 -0.54 -2.25
C GLN A 173 29.57 -1.26 -1.18
N GLU A 174 28.25 -1.06 -1.16
CA GLU A 174 27.31 -1.74 -0.23
C GLU A 174 27.67 -1.64 1.25
N LYS A 175 28.32 -0.55 1.66
CA LYS A 175 28.60 -0.33 3.07
C LYS A 175 27.30 -0.07 3.82
N LEU A 176 26.96 -0.93 4.78
CA LEU A 176 25.72 -0.86 5.56
C LEU A 176 25.56 0.47 6.32
N GLU A 177 26.67 1.12 6.68
CA GLU A 177 26.68 2.45 7.32
C GLU A 177 26.10 3.57 6.42
N ASN A 178 25.95 3.31 5.12
CA ASN A 178 25.42 4.24 4.13
C ASN A 178 23.94 4.00 3.81
N ASP A 179 23.30 3.02 4.44
CA ASP A 179 21.87 2.77 4.26
C ASP A 179 21.03 3.95 4.78
N ILE A 180 20.19 4.48 3.90
CA ILE A 180 19.07 5.31 4.33
C ILE A 180 17.96 4.38 4.79
N VAL A 181 17.63 4.44 6.08
CA VAL A 181 16.60 3.60 6.68
C VAL A 181 15.36 4.44 7.00
N LEU A 182 14.20 3.96 6.56
CA LEU A 182 12.89 4.34 7.07
C LEU A 182 12.27 3.13 7.76
N ASP A 183 11.43 3.38 8.75
CA ASP A 183 10.70 2.32 9.44
C ASP A 183 9.34 2.80 9.94
N GLY A 184 8.52 1.84 10.32
CA GLY A 184 7.22 2.08 10.92
C GLY A 184 6.41 0.82 11.11
N TRP A 185 5.20 1.00 11.60
CA TRP A 185 4.35 -0.08 12.06
C TRP A 185 3.11 -0.23 11.18
N VAL A 186 2.65 -1.46 11.05
CA VAL A 186 1.33 -1.80 10.52
C VAL A 186 0.64 -2.75 11.48
N THR A 187 -0.63 -2.49 11.79
CA THR A 187 -1.48 -3.41 12.55
C THR A 187 -2.73 -3.69 11.76
N ARG A 188 -3.04 -4.98 11.56
CA ARG A 188 -4.31 -5.37 10.96
C ARG A 188 -5.42 -5.33 11.99
N VAL A 189 -6.52 -4.66 11.69
CA VAL A 189 -7.69 -4.54 12.56
C VAL A 189 -8.96 -4.98 11.82
N GLN A 190 -10.03 -5.23 12.57
CA GLN A 190 -11.34 -5.39 11.95
C GLN A 190 -11.83 -4.02 11.42
N PRO A 191 -12.63 -4.00 10.34
CA PRO A 191 -13.28 -2.77 9.89
C PRO A 191 -14.04 -2.09 11.02
N ASN A 192 -13.69 -0.83 11.31
CA ASN A 192 -14.29 -0.04 12.36
C ASN A 192 -14.46 1.41 11.89
N THR A 193 -15.54 2.07 12.30
CA THR A 193 -15.84 3.47 11.92
C THR A 193 -15.10 4.49 12.79
N SER A 194 -14.48 4.08 13.89
CA SER A 194 -13.85 4.98 14.87
C SER A 194 -12.33 5.12 14.72
N GLN A 195 -11.72 4.60 13.64
CA GLN A 195 -10.28 4.67 13.43
C GLN A 195 -9.96 4.93 11.95
N ILE A 196 -8.89 5.68 11.70
CA ILE A 196 -8.40 5.89 10.34
C ILE A 196 -7.66 4.62 9.91
N ILE A 197 -8.22 3.91 8.95
CA ILE A 197 -7.56 2.77 8.32
C ILE A 197 -6.60 3.30 7.24
N TRP A 198 -5.45 3.79 7.70
CA TRP A 198 -4.50 4.57 6.90
C TRP A 198 -4.08 3.88 5.60
N TYR A 199 -3.59 2.64 5.68
CA TYR A 199 -3.04 1.94 4.51
C TYR A 199 -4.11 1.68 3.45
N ASP A 200 -5.32 1.29 3.87
CA ASP A 200 -6.45 1.05 2.98
C ASP A 200 -6.85 2.33 2.26
N LYS A 201 -6.97 3.44 3.01
CA LYS A 201 -7.39 4.72 2.47
C LYS A 201 -6.37 5.30 1.51
N LEU A 202 -5.10 5.28 1.88
CA LEU A 202 -4.00 5.73 1.03
C LEU A 202 -3.97 4.92 -0.27
N THR A 203 -4.12 3.60 -0.18
CA THR A 203 -4.12 2.70 -1.34
C THR A 203 -5.31 2.97 -2.27
N ASP A 204 -6.51 3.19 -1.74
CA ASP A 204 -7.69 3.55 -2.53
C ASP A 204 -7.49 4.89 -3.27
N LEU A 205 -7.02 5.92 -2.56
CA LEU A 205 -6.76 7.23 -3.17
C LEU A 205 -5.67 7.17 -4.23
N SER A 206 -4.53 6.51 -3.95
CA SER A 206 -3.44 6.32 -4.92
C SER A 206 -3.91 5.62 -6.19
N LYS A 207 -4.71 4.55 -6.05
CA LYS A 207 -5.28 3.83 -7.21
C LYS A 207 -6.23 4.70 -8.03
N ARG A 208 -7.08 5.51 -7.38
CA ARG A 208 -7.96 6.46 -8.08
C ARG A 208 -7.18 7.54 -8.79
N LEU A 209 -6.13 8.07 -8.16
CA LEU A 209 -5.28 9.12 -8.72
C LEU A 209 -4.51 8.59 -9.94
N PHE A 210 -3.95 7.39 -9.85
CA PHE A 210 -3.28 6.72 -10.95
C PHE A 210 -4.21 6.47 -12.15
N SER A 211 -5.42 5.97 -11.90
CA SER A 211 -6.39 5.67 -12.97
C SER A 211 -7.06 6.93 -13.54
N ASN A 212 -7.16 8.02 -12.78
CA ASN A 212 -7.86 9.25 -13.19
C ASN A 212 -7.06 10.53 -12.88
N PRO A 213 -5.86 10.71 -13.46
CA PRO A 213 -4.92 11.78 -13.07
C PRO A 213 -5.39 13.19 -13.47
N LYS A 214 -6.51 13.33 -14.19
CA LYS A 214 -7.13 14.62 -14.53
C LYS A 214 -8.35 14.96 -13.67
N ASN A 215 -8.80 14.03 -12.82
CA ASN A 215 -9.97 14.26 -11.96
C ASN A 215 -9.59 15.20 -10.80
N SER A 216 -10.18 16.40 -10.80
CA SER A 216 -9.90 17.44 -9.80
C SER A 216 -10.33 17.05 -8.39
N GLN A 217 -11.42 16.30 -8.24
CA GLN A 217 -11.87 15.83 -6.92
C GLN A 217 -10.89 14.82 -6.32
N VAL A 218 -10.41 13.86 -7.13
CA VAL A 218 -9.43 12.87 -6.65
C VAL A 218 -8.11 13.53 -6.25
N LYS A 219 -7.66 14.56 -6.99
CA LYS A 219 -6.48 15.35 -6.61
C LYS A 219 -6.67 16.07 -5.29
N LYS A 220 -7.83 16.71 -5.12
CA LYS A 220 -8.17 17.41 -3.88
C LYS A 220 -8.22 16.45 -2.69
N ASP A 221 -8.88 15.30 -2.85
CA ASP A 221 -8.97 14.27 -1.80
C ASP A 221 -7.58 13.75 -1.43
N TRP A 222 -6.69 13.55 -2.41
CA TRP A 222 -5.30 13.16 -2.21
C TRP A 222 -4.48 14.21 -1.45
N GLU A 223 -4.56 15.47 -1.89
CA GLU A 223 -3.89 16.61 -1.26
C GLU A 223 -4.34 16.80 0.19
N GLU A 224 -5.65 16.77 0.45
CA GLU A 224 -6.21 16.89 1.80
C GLU A 224 -5.77 15.73 2.69
N PHE A 225 -5.77 14.49 2.17
CA PHE A 225 -5.35 13.32 2.93
C PHE A 225 -3.87 13.40 3.32
N LEU A 226 -2.97 13.75 2.40
CA LEU A 226 -1.55 13.91 2.74
C LEU A 226 -1.29 15.09 3.68
N LYS A 227 -2.01 16.20 3.49
CA LYS A 227 -1.93 17.38 4.37
C LYS A 227 -2.29 17.04 5.81
N SER A 228 -3.21 16.10 6.04
CA SER A 228 -3.63 15.69 7.39
C SER A 228 -2.50 15.19 8.28
N VAL A 229 -1.36 14.80 7.69
CA VAL A 229 -0.17 14.31 8.39
C VAL A 229 1.10 15.08 7.99
N GLY A 230 0.96 16.28 7.43
CA GLY A 230 2.09 17.15 7.04
C GLY A 230 2.87 16.68 5.80
N LEU A 231 2.24 15.92 4.89
CA LEU A 231 2.85 15.42 3.66
C LEU A 231 2.37 16.16 2.40
N GLU A 232 1.77 17.35 2.54
CA GLU A 232 1.23 18.14 1.42
C GLU A 232 2.28 18.46 0.34
N GLY A 233 3.56 18.58 0.71
CA GLY A 233 4.66 18.80 -0.23
C GLY A 233 4.88 17.66 -1.23
N LEU A 234 4.30 16.49 -0.98
CA LEU A 234 4.35 15.31 -1.86
C LEU A 234 3.11 15.18 -2.75
N ALA A 235 2.07 15.99 -2.55
CA ALA A 235 0.79 15.76 -3.21
C ALA A 235 0.81 15.92 -4.75
N GLN A 236 1.76 16.71 -5.27
CA GLN A 236 1.95 16.89 -6.72
C GLN A 236 2.95 15.91 -7.34
N VAL A 237 3.58 15.05 -6.54
CA VAL A 237 4.54 14.06 -7.03
C VAL A 237 3.80 12.95 -7.79
N PRO A 238 4.33 12.46 -8.93
CA PRO A 238 3.69 11.36 -9.65
C PRO A 238 3.69 10.07 -8.82
N VAL A 239 2.55 9.37 -8.85
CA VAL A 239 2.47 7.97 -8.41
C VAL A 239 3.03 7.09 -9.52
N VAL A 240 4.00 6.26 -9.18
CA VAL A 240 4.78 5.45 -10.11
C VAL A 240 4.69 3.98 -9.72
N ASN A 241 4.69 3.10 -10.72
CA ASN A 241 4.59 1.64 -10.55
C ASN A 241 5.54 0.94 -11.51
#